data_AF-A0A956SUE4-F1
#
_entry.id   AF-A0A956SUE4-F1
#
_cell.length_a   1.000
_cell.length_b   1.000
_cell.length_c   1.000
_cell.angle_alpha   90.00
_cell.angle_beta   90.00
_cell.angle_gamma   90.00
#
_symmetry.space_group_name_H-M   'P 1'
#
loop_
_entity.id
_entity.type
_entity.pdbx_description
1 polymer ?
#
loop_
_entity_poly.entity_id
_entity_poly.type
_entity_poly.pdbx_seq_one_letter_code
_entity_poly.pdbx_strand_id
1 'polypeptide(L)'
;MLSFVVGAVACLTARGEVIEARSPVANRPFVRALAFQCLVFVPIGIHLAVLYPGWSWMYFVDTDTLAPVWTALAVFGYVVSMVVGFLFADRAVRQGRVLDVQLAVAVTMVAAAVLTVTQLDRLTAVGTHAAFRAGTATPVWQDLPFLASLLLWGPYFALGFAVLIAANLGWIERPGARF
;
A
#
# COMPACT_ATOMS: atom_id res chain seq x y z
N MET A 1 0.05 -5.83 -3.69
CA MET A 1 1.27 -5.46 -4.44
C MET A 1 1.92 -4.20 -3.86
N LEU A 2 1.22 -3.06 -3.80
CA LEU A 2 1.79 -1.83 -3.24
C LEU A 2 2.24 -1.98 -1.77
N SER A 3 1.45 -2.64 -0.92
CA SER A 3 1.83 -2.87 0.49
C SER A 3 3.10 -3.71 0.63
N PHE A 4 3.31 -4.72 -0.22
CA PHE A 4 4.58 -5.46 -0.30
C PHE A 4 5.75 -4.54 -0.63
N VAL A 5 5.59 -3.66 -1.62
CA VAL A 5 6.62 -2.68 -2.00
C VAL A 5 6.92 -1.73 -0.83
N VAL A 6 5.90 -1.25 -0.12
CA VAL A 6 6.07 -0.42 1.08
C VAL A 6 6.94 -1.14 2.12
N GLY A 7 6.64 -2.38 2.45
CA GLY A 7 7.43 -3.17 3.40
C GLY A 7 8.88 -3.38 2.95
N ALA A 8 9.08 -3.76 1.69
CA ALA A 8 10.40 -3.99 1.13
C ALA A 8 11.25 -2.70 1.06
N VAL A 9 10.65 -1.60 0.62
CA VAL A 9 11.33 -0.29 0.54
C VAL A 9 11.64 0.25 1.94
N ALA A 10 10.73 0.10 2.90
CA ALA A 10 11.00 0.52 4.29
C ALA A 10 12.21 -0.22 4.89
N CYS A 11 12.32 -1.53 4.63
CA CYS A 11 13.49 -2.30 5.03
C CYS A 11 14.77 -1.84 4.30
N LEU A 12 14.70 -1.59 2.99
CA LEU A 12 15.85 -1.16 2.18
C LEU A 12 16.40 0.20 2.60
N THR A 13 15.52 1.16 2.93
CA THR A 13 15.94 2.51 3.33
C THR A 13 16.55 2.53 4.72
N ALA A 14 16.14 1.63 5.61
CA ALA A 14 16.71 1.48 6.95
C ALA A 14 17.72 0.33 7.07
N ARG A 15 18.36 -0.10 5.96
CA ARG A 15 19.19 -1.33 5.93
C ARG A 15 20.26 -1.42 7.03
N GLY A 16 20.84 -0.28 7.43
CA GLY A 16 21.84 -0.22 8.50
C GLY A 16 21.25 -0.67 9.84
N GLU A 17 20.16 -0.02 10.27
CA GLU A 17 19.42 -0.38 11.47
C GLU A 17 18.92 -1.84 11.42
N VAL A 18 18.46 -2.30 10.25
CA VAL A 18 17.96 -3.66 10.05
C VAL A 18 19.07 -4.70 10.29
N ILE A 19 20.26 -4.50 9.71
CA ILE A 19 21.38 -5.44 9.87
C ILE A 19 21.79 -5.56 11.34
N GLU A 20 21.82 -4.44 12.06
CA GLU A 20 22.20 -4.38 13.48
C GLU A 20 21.11 -4.92 14.42
N ALA A 21 19.84 -4.90 14.00
CA ALA A 21 18.74 -5.38 14.82
C ALA A 21 18.80 -6.90 15.06
N ARG A 22 18.51 -7.31 16.29
CA ARG A 22 18.44 -8.74 16.69
C ARG A 22 17.20 -9.46 16.16
N SER A 23 16.10 -8.74 15.95
CA SER A 23 14.81 -9.31 15.54
C SER A 23 14.30 -8.62 14.26
N PRO A 24 13.74 -9.38 13.30
CA PRO A 24 13.21 -8.83 12.06
C PRO A 24 11.88 -8.08 12.26
N VAL A 25 11.15 -8.37 13.34
CA VAL A 25 9.83 -7.77 13.63
C VAL A 25 9.81 -6.86 14.86
N ALA A 26 10.85 -6.94 15.71
CA ALA A 26 10.98 -6.08 16.88
C ALA A 26 12.12 -5.06 16.67
N ASN A 27 12.03 -4.29 15.58
CA ASN A 27 12.95 -3.20 15.26
C ASN A 27 12.19 -1.93 14.83
N ARG A 28 12.84 -0.77 14.97
CA ARG A 28 12.22 0.53 14.67
C ARG A 28 11.73 0.62 13.22
N PRO A 29 12.49 0.20 12.19
CA PRO A 29 12.01 0.26 10.81
C PRO A 29 10.73 -0.52 10.55
N PHE A 30 10.61 -1.73 11.12
CA PHE A 30 9.39 -2.54 11.00
C PHE A 30 8.20 -1.84 11.66
N VAL A 31 8.38 -1.31 12.88
CA VAL A 31 7.32 -0.60 13.60
C VAL A 31 6.88 0.65 12.84
N ARG A 32 7.82 1.41 12.24
CA ARG A 32 7.50 2.57 11.39
C ARG A 32 6.69 2.16 10.16
N ALA A 33 7.09 1.08 9.47
CA ALA A 33 6.36 0.55 8.32
C ALA A 33 4.95 0.07 8.69
N LEU A 34 4.81 -0.62 9.83
CA LEU A 34 3.53 -1.07 10.36
C LEU A 34 2.63 0.11 10.77
N ALA A 35 3.19 1.13 11.41
CA ALA A 35 2.47 2.34 11.77
C ALA A 35 1.97 3.07 10.52
N PHE A 36 2.81 3.25 9.49
CA PHE A 36 2.38 3.79 8.21
C PHE A 36 1.25 2.96 7.59
N GLN A 37 1.41 1.64 7.56
CA GLN A 37 0.41 0.75 6.98
C GLN A 37 -0.94 0.86 7.70
N CYS A 38 -0.95 0.85 9.04
CA CYS A 38 -2.18 0.87 9.85
C CYS A 38 -2.82 2.26 9.98
N LEU A 39 -2.02 3.33 10.00
CA LEU A 39 -2.52 4.70 10.22
C LEU A 39 -2.76 5.47 8.92
N VAL A 40 -2.07 5.09 7.84
CA VAL A 40 -2.17 5.79 6.55
C VAL A 40 -2.86 4.92 5.51
N PHE A 41 -2.28 3.76 5.18
CA PHE A 41 -2.74 2.99 4.03
C PHE A 41 -4.06 2.25 4.25
N VAL A 42 -4.21 1.58 5.39
CA VAL A 42 -5.43 0.82 5.72
C VAL A 42 -6.67 1.72 5.81
N PRO A 43 -6.63 2.90 6.48
CA PRO A 43 -7.78 3.80 6.51
C PRO A 43 -8.23 4.27 5.12
N ILE A 44 -7.29 4.53 4.19
CA ILE A 44 -7.61 4.84 2.80
C ILE A 44 -8.36 3.67 2.15
N GLY A 45 -7.83 2.44 2.32
CA GLY A 45 -8.46 1.23 1.79
C GLY A 45 -9.88 1.01 2.35
N ILE A 46 -10.08 1.22 3.65
CA ILE A 46 -11.40 1.13 4.29
C ILE A 46 -12.35 2.21 3.75
N HIS A 47 -11.89 3.47 3.67
CA HIS A 47 -12.68 4.58 3.12
C HIS A 47 -13.19 4.27 1.72
N LEU A 48 -12.29 3.81 0.84
CA LEU A 48 -12.64 3.44 -0.53
C LEU A 48 -13.56 2.22 -0.56
N ALA A 49 -13.30 1.19 0.24
CA ALA A 49 -14.12 -0.01 0.28
C ALA A 49 -15.55 0.24 0.79
N VAL A 50 -15.72 1.22 1.68
CA VAL A 50 -17.04 1.60 2.23
C VAL A 50 -17.81 2.51 1.28
N LEU A 51 -17.17 3.55 0.74
CA LEU A 51 -17.86 4.54 -0.10
C LEU A 51 -17.93 4.17 -1.57
N TYR A 52 -16.96 3.39 -2.06
CA TYR A 52 -16.82 2.98 -3.45
C TYR A 52 -16.53 1.48 -3.56
N PRO A 53 -17.43 0.61 -3.06
CA PRO A 53 -17.18 -0.82 -2.98
C PRO A 53 -16.92 -1.46 -4.36
N GLY A 54 -17.74 -1.15 -5.36
CA GLY A 54 -17.57 -1.66 -6.72
C GLY A 54 -16.20 -1.31 -7.32
N TRP A 55 -15.78 -0.04 -7.17
CA TRP A 55 -14.47 0.45 -7.62
C TRP A 55 -13.31 -0.23 -6.89
N SER A 56 -13.41 -0.37 -5.56
CA SER A 56 -12.37 -0.96 -4.71
C SER A 56 -12.08 -2.43 -5.03
N TRP A 57 -13.09 -3.14 -5.53
CA TRP A 57 -12.98 -4.50 -6.03
C TRP A 57 -12.76 -4.58 -7.55
N MET A 58 -12.55 -3.44 -8.21
CA MET A 58 -12.40 -3.30 -9.66
C MET A 58 -13.52 -3.98 -10.46
N TYR A 59 -14.72 -4.08 -9.88
CA TYR A 59 -15.86 -4.78 -10.46
C TYR A 59 -15.57 -6.25 -10.83
N PHE A 60 -14.64 -6.92 -10.14
CA PHE A 60 -14.42 -8.37 -10.30
C PHE A 60 -15.45 -9.21 -9.55
N VAL A 61 -16.02 -8.64 -8.49
CA VAL A 61 -17.05 -9.28 -7.67
C VAL A 61 -18.21 -8.31 -7.47
N ASP A 62 -19.41 -8.89 -7.33
CA ASP A 62 -20.60 -8.11 -7.00
C ASP A 62 -20.63 -7.82 -5.49
N THR A 63 -20.35 -6.58 -5.14
CA THR A 63 -20.23 -6.14 -3.75
C THR A 63 -21.55 -6.07 -3.02
N ASP A 64 -22.68 -5.99 -3.74
CA ASP A 64 -24.01 -5.91 -3.11
C ASP A 64 -24.42 -7.27 -2.51
N THR A 65 -23.78 -8.36 -2.98
CA THR A 65 -23.97 -9.73 -2.48
C THR A 65 -22.78 -10.26 -1.68
N LEU A 66 -21.67 -9.52 -1.66
CA LEU A 66 -20.44 -9.96 -1.02
C LEU A 66 -20.54 -9.81 0.51
N ALA A 67 -20.31 -10.91 1.23
CA ALA A 67 -20.28 -10.84 2.70
C ALA A 67 -19.16 -9.90 3.19
N PRO A 68 -19.42 -9.01 4.18
CA PRO A 68 -18.44 -8.01 4.66
C PRO A 68 -17.09 -8.58 5.12
N VAL A 69 -17.08 -9.85 5.57
CA VAL A 69 -15.86 -10.57 5.97
C VAL A 69 -14.83 -10.63 4.86
N TRP A 70 -15.23 -10.74 3.60
CA TRP A 70 -14.30 -10.79 2.48
C TRP A 70 -13.60 -9.46 2.24
N THR A 71 -14.32 -8.35 2.39
CA THR A 71 -13.74 -7.00 2.38
C THR A 71 -12.78 -6.79 3.54
N ALA A 72 -13.15 -7.24 4.75
CA ALA A 72 -12.26 -7.17 5.90
C ALA A 72 -10.97 -7.99 5.69
N LEU A 73 -11.08 -9.20 5.13
CA LEU A 73 -9.93 -10.04 4.78
C LEU A 73 -9.05 -9.42 3.69
N ALA A 74 -9.64 -8.80 2.67
CA ALA A 74 -8.90 -8.11 1.61
C ALA A 74 -8.10 -6.93 2.19
N VAL A 75 -8.70 -6.12 3.06
CA VAL A 75 -8.04 -5.00 3.75
C VAL A 75 -6.94 -5.51 4.69
N PHE A 76 -7.19 -6.57 5.46
CA PHE A 76 -6.17 -7.21 6.30
C PHE A 76 -5.00 -7.76 5.47
N GLY A 77 -5.29 -8.24 4.26
CA GLY A 77 -4.31 -8.66 3.28
C GLY A 77 -3.28 -7.58 2.95
N TYR A 78 -3.61 -6.29 3.08
CA TYR A 78 -2.63 -5.20 2.91
C TYR A 78 -1.55 -5.24 4.00
N VAL A 79 -1.94 -5.46 5.26
CA VAL A 79 -0.99 -5.56 6.39
C VAL A 79 -0.11 -6.79 6.22
N VAL A 80 -0.71 -7.95 5.93
CA VAL A 80 0.04 -9.20 5.69
C VAL A 80 1.01 -9.03 4.52
N SER A 81 0.57 -8.42 3.42
CA SER A 81 1.41 -8.16 2.25
C SER A 81 2.60 -7.26 2.58
N MET A 82 2.40 -6.24 3.43
CA MET A 82 3.49 -5.38 3.90
C MET A 82 4.49 -6.15 4.77
N VAL A 83 4.01 -6.93 5.73
CA VAL A 83 4.87 -7.77 6.60
C VAL A 83 5.71 -8.72 5.76
N VAL A 84 5.10 -9.42 4.78
CA VAL A 84 5.82 -10.33 3.88
C VAL A 84 6.90 -9.58 3.08
N GLY A 85 6.59 -8.40 2.54
CA GLY A 85 7.57 -7.58 1.82
C GLY A 85 8.76 -7.16 2.68
N PHE A 86 8.49 -6.77 3.93
CA PHE A 86 9.53 -6.42 4.88
C PHE A 86 10.41 -7.61 5.25
N LEU A 87 9.81 -8.76 5.61
CA LEU A 87 10.56 -9.96 6.01
C LEU A 87 11.38 -10.54 4.86
N PHE A 88 10.85 -10.50 3.64
CA PHE A 88 11.58 -10.86 2.43
C PHE A 88 12.83 -9.98 2.26
N ALA A 89 12.66 -8.66 2.39
CA ALA A 89 13.75 -7.71 2.27
C ALA A 89 14.79 -7.85 3.40
N ASP A 90 14.36 -8.01 4.67
CA ASP A 90 15.25 -8.21 5.82
C ASP A 90 16.17 -9.43 5.59
N ARG A 91 15.57 -10.58 5.22
CA ARG A 91 16.33 -11.81 4.96
C ARG A 91 17.36 -11.61 3.85
N ALA A 92 16.96 -10.99 2.74
CA ALA A 92 17.85 -10.78 1.60
C ALA A 92 18.96 -9.75 1.90
N VAL A 93 18.64 -8.64 2.59
CA VAL A 93 19.60 -7.61 2.99
C VAL A 93 20.65 -8.18 3.94
N ARG A 94 20.25 -8.99 4.93
CA ARG A 94 21.19 -9.68 5.84
C ARG A 94 22.11 -10.68 5.14
N GLN A 95 21.69 -11.19 3.99
CA GLN A 95 22.49 -12.08 3.14
C GLN A 95 23.35 -11.32 2.11
N GLY A 96 23.37 -9.98 2.14
CA GLY A 96 24.06 -9.16 1.14
C GLY A 96 23.37 -9.13 -0.23
N ARG A 97 22.16 -9.66 -0.35
CA ARG A 97 21.38 -9.80 -1.61
C ARG A 97 20.49 -8.59 -1.86
N VAL A 98 21.04 -7.38 -1.73
CA VAL A 98 20.27 -6.12 -1.87
C VAL A 98 19.68 -5.97 -3.28
N LEU A 99 20.44 -6.39 -4.31
CA LEU A 99 19.99 -6.33 -5.70
C LEU A 99 18.71 -7.15 -5.92
N ASP A 100 18.58 -8.31 -5.28
CA ASP A 100 17.40 -9.17 -5.43
C ASP A 100 16.14 -8.50 -4.89
N VAL A 101 16.27 -7.72 -3.80
CA VAL A 101 15.15 -6.95 -3.26
C VAL A 101 14.77 -5.81 -4.21
N GLN A 102 15.76 -5.11 -4.76
CA GLN A 102 15.52 -4.04 -5.74
C GLN A 102 14.84 -4.56 -7.00
N LEU A 103 15.28 -5.71 -7.51
CA LEU A 103 14.65 -6.38 -8.65
C LEU A 103 13.23 -6.84 -8.31
N ALA A 104 12.99 -7.43 -7.14
CA ALA A 104 11.65 -7.83 -6.72
C ALA A 104 10.71 -6.62 -6.61
N VAL A 105 11.18 -5.49 -6.07
CA VAL A 105 10.42 -4.24 -6.03
C VAL A 105 10.13 -3.73 -7.44
N ALA A 106 11.14 -3.68 -8.32
CA ALA A 106 10.97 -3.22 -9.69
C ALA A 106 9.97 -4.09 -10.47
N VAL A 107 10.09 -5.42 -10.40
CA VAL A 107 9.16 -6.36 -11.03
C VAL A 107 7.75 -6.19 -10.49
N THR A 108 7.59 -6.04 -9.17
CA THR A 108 6.27 -5.82 -8.56
C THR A 108 5.64 -4.50 -9.02
N MET A 109 6.43 -3.43 -9.14
CA MET A 109 5.96 -2.13 -9.64
C MET A 109 5.58 -2.19 -11.12
N VAL A 110 6.37 -2.88 -11.95
CA VAL A 110 6.04 -3.11 -13.37
C VAL A 110 4.75 -3.91 -13.49
N ALA A 111 4.61 -4.99 -12.74
CA ALA A 111 3.39 -5.81 -12.75
C ALA A 111 2.17 -5.00 -12.28
N ALA A 112 2.31 -4.15 -11.26
CA ALA A 112 1.24 -3.25 -10.82
C ALA A 112 0.86 -2.22 -11.90
N ALA A 113 1.85 -1.66 -12.61
CA ALA A 113 1.61 -0.74 -13.72
C ALA A 113 0.89 -1.44 -14.89
N VAL A 114 1.30 -2.66 -15.26
CA VAL A 114 0.64 -3.46 -16.29
C VAL A 114 -0.81 -3.76 -15.91
N LEU A 115 -1.06 -4.19 -14.67
CA LEU A 115 -2.44 -4.40 -14.18
C LEU A 115 -3.26 -3.12 -14.20
N THR A 116 -2.66 -1.97 -13.87
CA THR A 116 -3.34 -0.66 -13.91
C THR A 116 -3.73 -0.29 -15.34
N VAL A 117 -2.81 -0.40 -16.29
CA VAL A 117 -3.05 -0.06 -17.70
C VAL A 117 -4.06 -1.00 -18.36
N THR A 118 -3.96 -2.31 -18.09
CA THR A 118 -4.87 -3.31 -18.67
C THR A 118 -6.28 -3.25 -18.09
N GLN A 119 -6.46 -2.61 -16.93
CA GLN A 119 -7.76 -2.45 -16.27
C GLN A 119 -8.21 -0.99 -16.22
N LEU A 120 -7.69 -0.15 -17.12
CA LEU A 120 -7.96 1.29 -17.10
C LEU A 120 -9.45 1.63 -17.25
N ASP A 121 -10.19 0.86 -18.05
CA ASP A 121 -11.64 1.02 -18.22
C ASP A 121 -12.41 0.83 -16.90
N ARG A 122 -11.94 -0.08 -16.04
CA ARG A 122 -12.52 -0.30 -14.71
C ARG A 122 -12.12 0.81 -13.75
N LEU A 123 -10.86 1.24 -13.80
CA LEU A 123 -10.34 2.27 -12.90
C LEU A 123 -10.91 3.66 -13.18
N THR A 124 -11.33 3.92 -14.42
CA THR A 124 -11.91 5.20 -14.84
C THR A 124 -13.42 5.29 -14.70
N ALA A 125 -14.08 4.25 -14.16
CA ALA A 125 -15.52 4.21 -13.94
C ALA A 125 -15.86 4.10 -12.45
N VAL A 126 -16.79 4.90 -11.94
CA VAL A 126 -17.30 4.91 -10.56
C VAL A 126 -18.79 4.55 -10.58
N GLY A 127 -19.18 3.59 -9.73
CA GLY A 127 -20.57 3.18 -9.60
C GLY A 127 -20.70 1.82 -8.92
N THR A 128 -21.90 1.24 -8.99
CA THR A 128 -22.17 -0.13 -8.54
C THR A 128 -21.67 -1.14 -9.57
N HIS A 129 -21.54 -2.40 -9.16
CA HIS A 129 -21.22 -3.50 -10.07
C HIS A 129 -22.24 -3.62 -11.21
N ALA A 130 -23.53 -3.49 -10.90
CA ALA A 130 -24.60 -3.49 -11.89
C ALA A 130 -24.48 -2.33 -12.89
N ALA A 131 -24.21 -1.09 -12.43
CA ALA A 131 -24.04 0.07 -13.30
C ALA A 131 -22.83 -0.09 -14.23
N PHE A 132 -21.72 -0.62 -13.73
CA PHE A 132 -20.54 -0.90 -14.56
C PHE A 132 -20.84 -1.93 -15.64
N ARG A 133 -21.51 -3.04 -15.29
CA ARG A 133 -21.90 -4.09 -16.24
C ARG A 133 -22.92 -3.60 -17.28
N ALA A 134 -23.78 -2.66 -16.91
CA ALA A 134 -24.74 -2.02 -17.83
C ALA A 134 -24.12 -0.93 -18.71
N GLY A 135 -22.85 -0.55 -18.48
CA GLY A 135 -22.21 0.55 -19.20
C GLY A 135 -22.70 1.94 -18.78
N THR A 136 -23.35 2.05 -17.61
CA THR A 136 -23.93 3.29 -17.08
C THR A 136 -23.17 3.84 -15.87
N ALA A 137 -22.01 3.27 -15.53
CA ALA A 137 -21.14 3.80 -14.49
C ALA A 137 -20.61 5.19 -14.88
N THR A 138 -20.50 6.08 -13.89
CA THR A 138 -20.06 7.46 -14.09
C THR A 138 -18.55 7.50 -14.29
N PRO A 139 -18.02 8.21 -15.30
CA PRO A 139 -16.57 8.39 -15.41
C PRO A 139 -15.99 9.11 -14.18
N VAL A 140 -14.81 8.69 -13.71
CA VAL A 140 -14.14 9.23 -12.52
C VAL A 140 -14.03 10.76 -12.53
N TRP A 141 -13.75 11.36 -13.70
CA TRP A 141 -13.60 12.82 -13.82
C TRP A 141 -14.94 13.59 -13.71
N GLN A 142 -16.07 12.89 -13.67
CA GLN A 142 -17.40 13.47 -13.48
C GLN A 142 -17.94 13.24 -12.06
N ASP A 143 -17.32 12.36 -11.26
CA ASP A 143 -17.71 12.10 -9.87
C ASP A 143 -16.90 12.99 -8.90
N LEU A 144 -17.45 14.17 -8.58
CA LEU A 144 -16.78 15.14 -7.69
C LEU A 144 -16.45 14.57 -6.29
N PRO A 145 -17.35 13.84 -5.60
CA PRO A 145 -17.01 13.21 -4.32
C PRO A 145 -15.81 12.26 -4.40
N PHE A 146 -15.71 11.47 -5.47
CA PHE A 146 -14.60 10.55 -5.68
C PHE A 146 -13.30 11.31 -5.93
N LEU A 147 -13.33 12.33 -6.80
CA LEU A 147 -12.16 13.20 -7.02
C LEU A 147 -11.70 13.90 -5.74
N ALA A 148 -12.63 14.40 -4.93
CA ALA A 148 -12.31 15.00 -3.63
C ALA A 148 -11.64 13.98 -2.69
N SER A 149 -12.11 12.72 -2.68
CA SER A 149 -11.47 11.63 -1.93
C SER A 149 -10.04 11.38 -2.43
N LEU A 150 -9.79 11.36 -3.74
CA LEU A 150 -8.44 11.20 -4.29
C LEU A 150 -7.52 12.37 -3.95
N LEU A 151 -8.03 13.60 -4.02
CA LEU A 151 -7.27 14.81 -3.70
C LEU A 151 -6.95 14.91 -2.21
N LEU A 152 -7.77 14.32 -1.34
CA LEU A 152 -7.48 14.24 0.09
C LEU A 152 -6.47 13.11 0.39
N TRP A 153 -6.77 11.90 -0.06
CA TRP A 153 -6.02 10.70 0.33
C TRP A 153 -4.69 10.54 -0.42
N GLY A 154 -4.60 11.03 -1.66
CA GLY A 154 -3.38 10.96 -2.46
C GLY A 154 -2.21 11.70 -1.80
N PRO A 155 -2.33 13.00 -1.48
CA PRO A 155 -1.32 13.75 -0.75
C PRO A 155 -1.05 13.19 0.65
N TYR A 156 -2.08 12.72 1.36
CA TYR A 156 -1.92 12.12 2.68
C TYR A 156 -1.05 10.85 2.62
N PHE A 157 -1.30 9.96 1.66
CA PHE A 157 -0.46 8.80 1.40
C PHE A 157 0.97 9.21 1.03
N ALA A 158 1.13 10.14 0.08
CA ALA A 158 2.44 10.58 -0.39
C ALA A 158 3.28 11.19 0.75
N LEU A 159 2.67 12.04 1.58
CA LEU A 159 3.31 12.64 2.75
C LEU A 159 3.68 11.57 3.79
N GLY A 160 2.75 10.67 4.13
CA GLY A 160 3.02 9.59 5.07
C GLY A 160 4.16 8.69 4.61
N PHE A 161 4.23 8.39 3.31
CA PHE A 161 5.30 7.59 2.73
C PHE A 161 6.62 8.35 2.73
N ALA A 162 6.62 9.64 2.37
CA ALA A 162 7.82 10.48 2.44
C ALA A 162 8.38 10.58 3.87
N VAL A 163 7.51 10.73 4.87
CA VAL A 163 7.90 10.73 6.30
C VAL A 163 8.50 9.39 6.71
N LEU A 164 7.91 8.26 6.29
CA LEU A 164 8.47 6.93 6.54
C LEU A 164 9.90 6.81 5.97
N ILE A 165 10.10 7.23 4.72
CA ILE A 165 11.42 7.19 4.08
C ILE A 165 12.41 8.11 4.78
N ALA A 166 12.04 9.36 5.05
CA ALA A 166 12.90 10.33 5.74
C ALA A 166 13.28 9.87 7.15
N ALA A 167 12.36 9.26 7.90
CA ALA A 167 12.64 8.68 9.21
C ALA A 167 13.65 7.52 9.12
N ASN A 168 13.50 6.63 8.14
CA ASN A 168 14.39 5.50 7.92
C ASN A 168 15.79 5.91 7.42
N LEU A 169 15.90 7.06 6.75
CA LEU A 169 17.19 7.66 6.37
C LEU A 169 17.82 8.48 7.50
N GLY A 170 17.19 8.56 8.67
CA GLY A 170 17.69 9.30 9.83
C GLY A 170 17.53 10.83 9.73
N TRP A 171 16.78 11.35 8.75
CA TRP A 171 16.63 12.81 8.56
C TRP A 171 15.75 13.47 9.61
N ILE A 172 14.92 12.68 10.31
CA ILE A 172 13.96 13.16 11.31
C ILE A 172 14.47 12.93 12.75
N GLU A 173 15.54 12.16 12.94
CA GLU A 173 16.07 11.90 14.27
C GLU A 173 16.79 13.12 14.84
N ARG A 174 16.45 13.48 16.08
CA ARG A 174 17.10 14.61 16.78
C ARG A 174 18.56 14.24 17.08
N PRO A 175 19.54 15.13 16.79
CA PRO A 175 20.91 14.93 17.23
C PRO A 175 20.94 14.86 18.77
N GLY A 176 21.17 13.67 19.33
CA GLY A 176 21.32 13.46 20.78
C GLY A 176 20.61 12.25 21.40
N ALA A 177 19.69 11.58 20.70
CA ALA A 177 18.99 10.41 21.25
C ALA A 177 19.78 9.11 21.01
N ARG A 178 20.94 8.96 21.67
CA ARG A 178 21.54 7.64 21.91
C ARG A 178 20.96 7.10 23.22
N PHE A 179 20.11 6.08 23.14
CA PHE A 179 19.66 5.30 24.30
C PHE A 179 20.53 4.05 24.43
#